data_AF-A0AAE3IT15-F1
#
_entry.id   AF-A0AAE3IT15-F1
#
_cell.length_a   1.000
_cell.length_b   1.000
_cell.length_c   1.000
_cell.angle_alpha   90.00
_cell.angle_beta   90.00
_cell.angle_gamma   90.00
#
_symmetry.space_group_name_H-M   'P 1'
#
loop_
_entity.id
_entity.type
_entity.pdbx_description
1 polymer ?
#
loop_
_entity_poly.entity_id
_entity_poly.type
_entity_poly.pdbx_seq_one_letter_code
_entity_poly.pdbx_strand_id
1 'polypeptide(L)' 'MDWYGTIKRYYDKGLWTKKMVGDAVYVGKITTDQYFDITGEEYEVPDTVPFSVGNVVDK' A
#
# COMPACT_ATOMS: atom_id res chain seq x y z
N MET A 1 4.45 10.51 -11.75
CA MET A 1 3.91 11.02 -10.47
C MET A 1 4.62 10.27 -9.35
N ASP A 2 5.21 10.97 -8.37
CA ASP A 2 5.82 10.33 -7.21
C ASP A 2 4.75 10.06 -6.14
N TRP A 3 4.13 8.88 -6.23
CA TRP A 3 3.09 8.46 -5.30
C TRP A 3 3.65 8.20 -3.91
N TYR A 4 4.81 7.54 -3.81
CA TYR A 4 5.46 7.25 -2.54
C TYR A 4 5.74 8.53 -1.74
N GLY A 5 6.43 9.50 -2.35
CA GLY A 5 6.75 10.76 -1.66
C GLY A 5 5.52 11.57 -1.27
N THR A 6 4.46 11.55 -2.10
CA THR A 6 3.20 12.24 -1.81
C THR A 6 2.48 11.60 -0.62
N ILE A 7 2.34 10.27 -0.62
CA ILE A 7 1.63 9.51 0.42
C ILE A 7 2.41 9.59 1.73
N LYS A 8 3.73 9.37 1.70
CA LYS A 8 4.57 9.50 2.90
C LYS A 8 4.41 10.87 3.56
N ARG A 9 4.48 11.95 2.77
CA ARG A 9 4.28 13.32 3.29
C ARG A 9 2.90 13.53 3.92
N TYR A 10 1.85 12.91 3.39
CA TYR A 10 0.51 13.01 3.97
C TYR A 10 0.36 12.18 5.24
N TYR A 11 0.96 11.00 5.29
CA TYR A 11 1.01 10.18 6.50
C TYR A 11 1.82 10.86 7.61
N ASP A 12 3.01 11.38 7.31
CA ASP A 12 3.88 12.10 8.26
C ASP A 12 3.19 13.35 8.85
N LYS A 13 2.27 13.96 8.09
CA LYS A 13 1.46 15.11 8.54
C LYS A 13 0.18 14.71 9.29
N GLY A 14 -0.08 13.41 9.46
CA GLY A 14 -1.31 12.88 10.06
C GLY A 14 -2.56 13.11 9.21
N LEU A 15 -2.42 13.44 7.92
CA LEU A 15 -3.54 13.65 7.00
C LEU A 15 -4.10 12.34 6.49
N TRP A 16 -3.28 11.28 6.47
CA TRP A 16 -3.65 9.95 6.01
C TRP A 16 -3.51 8.95 7.15
N THR A 17 -4.47 8.05 7.26
CA THR A 17 -4.40 6.90 8.16
C THR A 17 -3.68 5.74 7.50
N LYS A 18 -3.24 4.75 8.29
CA LYS A 18 -2.63 3.50 7.77
C LYS A 18 -3.54 2.79 6.78
N LYS A 19 -4.86 2.82 7.00
CA LYS A 19 -5.83 2.26 6.06
C LYS A 19 -5.73 2.94 4.69
N MET A 20 -5.62 4.26 4.63
CA MET A 20 -5.49 4.99 3.36
C MET A 20 -4.17 4.66 2.64
N VAL A 21 -3.08 4.46 3.39
CA VAL A 21 -1.81 3.96 2.83
C VAL A 21 -2.01 2.54 2.27
N GLY A 22 -2.76 1.68 2.98
CA GLY A 22 -3.09 0.32 2.52
C GLY A 22 -3.98 0.29 1.27
N ASP A 23 -4.93 1.22 1.17
CA ASP A 23 -5.75 1.40 -0.05
C ASP A 23 -4.85 1.79 -1.24
N ALA A 24 -3.77 2.54 -1.03
CA ALA A 24 -2.80 2.87 -2.06
C ALA A 24 -1.95 1.67 -2.52
N VAL A 25 -1.68 0.70 -1.65
CA VAL A 25 -1.12 -0.60 -2.03
C VAL A 25 -2.15 -1.37 -2.87
N TYR A 26 -3.40 -1.44 -2.41
CA TYR A 26 -4.49 -2.16 -3.09
C TYR A 26 -4.72 -1.66 -4.53
N VAL A 27 -4.65 -0.35 -4.76
CA VAL A 27 -4.78 0.25 -6.11
C VAL A 27 -3.46 0.34 -6.88
N GLY A 28 -2.38 -0.30 -6.38
CA GLY A 28 -1.09 -0.41 -7.06
C GLY A 28 -0.32 0.90 -7.21
N LYS A 29 -0.49 1.87 -6.30
CA LYS A 29 0.27 3.14 -6.31
C LYS A 29 1.60 3.04 -5.57
N ILE A 30 1.67 2.16 -4.58
CA ILE A 30 2.88 1.83 -3.82
C ILE A 30 2.96 0.32 -3.60
N THR A 31 4.14 -0.19 -3.26
CA THR A 31 4.35 -1.60 -2.91
C THR A 31 4.08 -1.87 -1.42
N THR A 32 4.03 -3.14 -1.04
CA THR A 32 3.96 -3.58 0.36
C THR A 32 5.18 -3.13 1.17
N ASP A 33 6.38 -3.14 0.58
CA ASP A 33 7.60 -2.66 1.24
C ASP A 33 7.53 -1.15 1.51
N GLN A 34 7.00 -0.39 0.55
CA GLN A 34 6.77 1.04 0.72
C GLN A 34 5.68 1.33 1.76
N TYR A 35 4.68 0.46 1.92
CA TYR A 35 3.75 0.56 3.03
C TYR A 35 4.47 0.40 4.37
N PHE A 36 5.30 -0.64 4.52
CA PHE A 36 6.10 -0.86 5.72
C PHE A 36 7.01 0.32 6.03
N ASP A 37 7.69 0.89 5.04
CA ASP A 37 8.54 2.07 5.21
C ASP A 37 7.77 3.30 5.70
N ILE A 38 6.48 3.44 5.34
CA ILE A 38 5.64 4.57 5.73
C ILE A 38 5.03 4.34 7.12
N THR A 39 4.50 3.14 7.38
CA THR A 39 3.66 2.87 8.56
C THR A 39 4.40 2.21 9.70
N GLY A 40 5.52 1.53 9.43
CA GLY A 40 6.25 0.66 10.35
C GLY A 40 5.58 -0.69 10.57
N GLU A 41 4.56 -1.05 9.78
CA GLU A 41 3.77 -2.28 9.94
C GLU A 41 3.71 -3.07 8.65
N GLU A 42 3.61 -4.41 8.77
CA GLU A 42 3.39 -5.26 7.60
C GLU A 42 2.01 -4.98 6.99
N TYR A 43 1.93 -5.02 5.66
CA TYR A 43 0.66 -4.82 4.96
C TYR A 43 -0.23 -6.06 5.10
N GLU A 44 -1.33 -5.92 5.84
CA GLU A 44 -2.38 -6.94 5.90
C GLU A 44 -3.28 -6.84 4.66
N VAL A 45 -3.30 -7.91 3.86
CA VAL A 45 -4.16 -7.99 2.68
C VAL A 45 -5.62 -8.06 3.15
N PRO A 46 -6.50 -7.14 2.73
CA PRO A 46 -7.89 -7.16 3.17
C PRO A 46 -8.63 -8.41 2.64
N ASP A 47 -9.36 -9.09 3.52
CA ASP A 47 -10.09 -10.35 3.23
C ASP A 47 -11.10 -10.24 2.07
N THR A 48 -11.52 -9.02 1.72
CA THR A 48 -12.45 -8.77 0.62
C THR A 48 -11.69 -8.53 -0.69
N VAL A 49 -11.28 -9.61 -1.37
CA VAL A 49 -10.81 -9.55 -2.76
C VAL A 49 -11.76 -10.28 -3.72
N PRO A 50 -12.44 -9.60 -4.66
CA PRO A 50 -13.01 -10.25 -5.84
C PRO A 50 -11.97 -10.43 -6.97
N PHE A 51 -10.74 -9.96 -6.80
CA PHE A 51 -9.67 -10.14 -7.77
C PHE A 51 -8.41 -10.70 -7.10
N SER A 52 -8.36 -12.02 -6.96
CA SER A 52 -7.09 -12.73 -6.95
C SER A 52 -6.39 -12.47 -8.28
N VAL A 53 -5.47 -11.50 -8.31
CA VAL A 53 -4.44 -11.49 -9.36
C VAL A 53 -3.56 -12.68 -9.06
N GLY A 54 -3.79 -13.77 -9.79
CA GLY A 54 -2.93 -14.94 -9.74
C GLY A 54 -1.50 -14.50 -9.97
N ASN A 55 -0.63 -14.81 -9.01
CA ASN A 55 0.80 -14.90 -9.26
C ASN A 55 0.97 -15.84 -10.47
N VAL A 56 1.28 -15.26 -11.63
CA VAL A 56 1.87 -16.01 -12.72
C VAL A 56 3.26 -16.37 -12.23
N VAL A 57 3.37 -17.57 -11.68
CA VAL A 57 4.65 -18.24 -11.48
C VAL A 57 5.20 -18.58 -12.85
N ASP A 58 5.92 -17.65 -13.46
CA ASP A 58 6.84 -17.99 -14.53
C ASP A 58 8.07 -18.65 -13.90
N LYS A 59 8.25 -19.93 -14.20
CA LYS A 59 9.38 -20.78 -13.83
C LYS A 59 10.05 -21.29 -15.10
#